data_AF-A0AAE9XZU5-F1
#
_entry.id   AF-A0AAE9XZU5-F1
#
_cell.length_a   1.000
_cell.length_b   1.000
_cell.length_c   1.000
_cell.angle_alpha   90.00
_cell.angle_beta   90.00
_cell.angle_gamma   90.00
#
_symmetry.space_group_name_H-M   'P 1'
#
loop_
_entity.id
_entity.type
_entity.pdbx_description
1 polymer ?
#
loop_
_entity_poly.entity_id
_entity_poly.type
_entity_poly.pdbx_seq_one_letter_code
_entity_poly.pdbx_strand_id
1 'polypeptide(L)'
;MSRWVVPQRPGLKAEGKDDPDSPLSRVVKYIPTEIVSAYTIIFSSLVMLRLPPGQAKYGVLALMLMFLITTVVYVAKQTGGVVRRAHLIVSPVAFLAWSYPISSALLGELFLGAVALGLQAIVIALSIVIVPREPERSV
;
A
#
# COMPACT_ATOMS: atom_id res chain seq x y z
N MET A 1 4.88 -4.19 -17.01
CA MET A 1 4.92 -2.89 -16.33
C MET A 1 5.74 -3.04 -15.06
N SER A 2 6.64 -2.11 -14.74
CA SER A 2 7.39 -2.13 -13.49
C SER A 2 6.43 -1.99 -12.30
N ARG A 3 6.65 -2.79 -11.24
CA ARG A 3 5.92 -2.69 -9.96
C ARG A 3 6.19 -1.36 -9.23
N TRP A 4 7.38 -0.80 -9.43
CA TRP A 4 7.86 0.33 -8.67
C TRP A 4 7.57 1.65 -9.37
N VAL A 5 7.34 2.70 -8.60
CA VAL A 5 7.19 4.06 -9.13
C VAL A 5 8.48 4.46 -9.83
N VAL A 6 8.35 4.93 -11.08
CA VAL A 6 9.48 5.48 -11.85
C VAL A 6 9.76 6.88 -11.30
N PRO A 7 10.98 7.13 -10.78
CA PRO A 7 11.31 8.44 -10.23
C PRO A 7 11.37 9.51 -11.33
N GLN A 8 10.99 10.74 -10.98
CA GLN A 8 11.15 11.89 -11.86
C GLN A 8 12.64 12.28 -11.94
N ARG A 9 13.15 12.38 -13.17
CA ARG A 9 14.50 12.88 -13.48
C ARG A 9 14.40 14.31 -14.06
N PRO A 10 14.85 15.35 -13.34
CA PRO A 10 14.92 16.69 -13.92
C PRO A 10 15.88 16.69 -15.13
N GLY A 11 15.50 17.34 -16.24
CA GLY A 11 16.40 17.61 -17.36
C GLY A 11 16.50 16.54 -18.47
N LEU A 12 15.97 15.33 -18.29
CA LEU A 12 15.91 14.29 -19.33
C LEU A 12 14.46 14.07 -19.78
N LYS A 13 13.99 14.84 -20.77
CA LYS A 13 12.90 14.36 -21.64
C LYS A 13 13.50 13.33 -22.60
N ALA A 14 13.77 12.13 -22.10
CA ALA A 14 14.20 11.05 -22.97
C ALA A 14 13.00 10.62 -23.85
N GLU A 15 13.20 10.54 -25.16
CA GLU A 15 12.32 9.85 -26.13
C GLU A 15 12.23 8.33 -25.88
N GLY A 16 12.39 7.88 -24.63
CA GLY A 16 12.53 6.49 -24.25
C GLY A 16 11.43 6.05 -23.29
N LYS A 17 10.46 5.32 -23.84
CA LYS A 17 9.58 4.24 -23.31
C LYS A 17 9.00 4.25 -21.87
N ASP A 18 9.50 5.03 -20.92
CA ASP A 18 9.02 5.09 -19.54
C ASP A 18 8.83 6.56 -19.11
N ASP A 19 7.69 7.14 -19.51
CA ASP A 19 7.25 8.44 -19.00
C ASP A 19 7.10 8.41 -17.47
N PRO A 20 7.36 9.53 -16.76
CA PRO A 20 7.15 9.61 -15.33
C PRO A 20 5.70 9.28 -14.98
N ASP A 21 5.53 8.45 -13.94
CA ASP A 21 4.21 7.92 -13.59
C ASP A 21 3.22 9.05 -13.26
N SER A 22 2.06 9.00 -13.92
CA SER A 22 0.89 9.81 -13.56
C SER A 22 0.45 9.54 -12.12
N PRO A 23 -0.27 10.47 -11.46
CA PRO A 23 -0.75 10.25 -10.09
C PRO A 23 -1.54 8.95 -9.93
N LEU A 24 -2.41 8.61 -10.90
CA LEU A 24 -3.17 7.35 -10.89
C LEU A 24 -2.25 6.13 -11.04
N SER A 25 -1.27 6.17 -11.95
CA SER A 25 -0.27 5.11 -12.12
C SER A 25 0.51 4.87 -10.82
N ARG A 26 0.82 5.95 -10.07
CA ARG A 26 1.50 5.84 -8.77
C ARG A 26 0.63 5.19 -7.70
N VAL A 27 -0.67 5.49 -7.63
CA VAL A 27 -1.59 4.80 -6.70
C VAL A 27 -1.50 3.30 -6.89
N VAL A 28 -1.63 2.83 -8.14
CA VAL A 28 -1.58 1.40 -8.47
C VAL A 28 -0.25 0.77 -8.05
N LYS A 29 0.86 1.47 -8.26
CA LYS A 29 2.21 0.98 -7.91
C LYS A 29 2.48 0.99 -6.40
N TYR A 30 1.91 1.93 -5.65
CA TYR A 30 2.06 1.98 -4.21
C TYR A 30 1.28 0.89 -3.48
N ILE A 31 0.19 0.39 -4.06
CA ILE A 31 -0.59 -0.72 -3.50
C ILE A 31 0.24 -2.02 -3.62
N PRO A 32 0.57 -2.69 -2.51
CA PRO A 32 1.29 -3.96 -2.57
C PRO A 32 0.31 -5.09 -2.91
N THR A 33 -0.07 -5.20 -4.18
CA THR A 33 -1.16 -6.08 -4.64
C THR A 33 -0.95 -7.55 -4.29
N GLU A 34 0.27 -8.06 -4.32
CA GLU A 34 0.59 -9.44 -3.94
C GLU A 34 0.34 -9.67 -2.45
N ILE A 35 0.66 -8.68 -1.61
CA ILE A 35 0.46 -8.73 -0.16
C ILE A 35 -1.04 -8.63 0.16
N VAL A 36 -1.77 -7.72 -0.49
CA VAL A 36 -3.23 -7.60 -0.33
C VAL A 36 -3.95 -8.86 -0.80
N SER A 37 -3.48 -9.49 -1.88
CA SER A 37 -4.06 -10.73 -2.40
C SER A 37 -3.87 -11.89 -1.42
N ALA A 38 -2.63 -12.08 -0.94
CA ALA A 38 -2.33 -13.10 0.08
C ALA A 38 -3.11 -12.86 1.38
N TYR A 39 -3.20 -11.60 1.82
CA TYR A 39 -4.02 -11.20 2.95
C TYR A 39 -5.49 -11.60 2.76
N THR A 40 -6.07 -11.31 1.60
CA THR A 40 -7.48 -11.60 1.29
C THR A 40 -7.79 -13.10 1.31
N ILE A 41 -6.86 -13.92 0.80
CA ILE A 41 -6.99 -15.39 0.82
C ILE A 41 -7.05 -15.89 2.27
N ILE A 42 -6.09 -15.47 3.11
CA ILE A 42 -6.03 -15.92 4.51
C ILE A 42 -7.19 -15.36 5.33
N PHE A 43 -7.59 -14.11 5.06
CA PHE A 43 -8.78 -13.51 5.65
C PHE A 43 -10.04 -14.33 5.32
N SER A 44 -10.19 -14.79 4.08
CA SER A 44 -11.32 -15.64 3.67
C SER A 44 -11.34 -16.95 4.47
N SER A 45 -10.17 -17.54 4.72
CA SER A 45 -10.06 -18.72 5.60
C SER A 45 -10.51 -18.42 7.03
N LEU A 46 -10.14 -17.26 7.59
CA LEU A 46 -10.61 -16.84 8.93
C LEU A 46 -12.13 -16.67 8.99
N VAL A 47 -12.76 -16.13 7.94
CA VAL A 47 -14.22 -16.04 7.85
C VAL A 47 -14.85 -17.43 7.86
N MET A 48 -14.27 -18.40 7.13
CA MET A 48 -14.77 -19.77 7.08
C MET A 48 -14.70 -20.51 8.42
N LEU A 49 -13.75 -20.16 9.29
CA LEU A 49 -13.60 -20.77 10.61
C LEU A 49 -14.71 -20.38 11.60
N ARG A 50 -15.56 -19.39 11.27
CA ARG A 50 -16.70 -18.94 12.10
C ARG A 50 -16.34 -18.73 13.58
N LEU A 51 -15.21 -18.08 13.82
CA LEU A 51 -14.73 -17.79 15.17
C LEU A 51 -15.75 -16.95 15.95
N PRO A 52 -15.81 -17.08 17.28
CA PRO A 52 -16.61 -16.19 18.12
C PRO A 52 -16.25 -14.73 17.85
N PRO A 53 -17.22 -13.78 17.81
CA PRO A 53 -16.98 -12.39 17.43
C PRO A 53 -15.85 -11.72 18.22
N GLY A 54 -15.76 -12.03 19.52
CA GLY A 54 -14.71 -11.52 20.40
C GLY A 54 -13.29 -11.96 20.01
N GLN A 55 -13.13 -13.15 19.43
CA GLN A 55 -11.84 -13.67 18.95
C GLN A 55 -11.57 -13.27 17.49
N ALA A 56 -12.61 -13.27 16.65
CA ALA A 56 -12.52 -12.91 15.24
C ALA A 56 -11.89 -11.52 15.04
N LYS A 57 -12.29 -10.53 15.85
CA LYS A 57 -11.74 -9.17 15.80
C LYS A 57 -10.23 -9.13 16.09
N TYR A 58 -9.76 -9.89 17.09
CA TYR A 58 -8.33 -9.91 17.41
C TYR A 58 -7.54 -10.72 16.36
N GLY A 59 -8.12 -11.78 15.82
CA GLY A 59 -7.54 -12.54 14.72
C GLY A 59 -7.32 -11.68 13.47
N VAL A 60 -8.32 -10.87 13.08
CA VAL A 60 -8.17 -9.98 11.92
C VAL A 60 -7.19 -8.84 12.18
N LEU A 61 -7.19 -8.25 13.39
CA LEU A 61 -6.21 -7.22 13.76
C LEU A 61 -4.78 -7.78 13.76
N ALA A 62 -4.57 -8.99 14.28
CA ALA A 62 -3.29 -9.67 14.25
C ALA A 62 -2.85 -9.95 12.80
N LEU A 63 -3.77 -10.39 11.93
CA LEU A 63 -3.50 -10.61 10.51
C LEU A 63 -3.11 -9.30 9.81
N MET A 64 -3.85 -8.22 10.04
CA MET A 64 -3.53 -6.90 9.51
C MET A 64 -2.14 -6.43 9.97
N LEU A 65 -1.83 -6.57 11.26
CA LEU A 65 -0.53 -6.20 11.81
C LEU A 65 0.60 -7.02 11.18
N MET A 66 0.43 -8.34 11.05
CA MET A 66 1.41 -9.22 10.42
C MET A 66 1.69 -8.83 8.96
N PHE A 67 0.66 -8.56 8.18
CA PHE A 67 0.80 -8.17 6.77
C PHE A 67 1.28 -6.71 6.61
N LEU A 68 1.00 -5.83 7.56
CA LEU A 68 1.58 -4.49 7.63
C LEU A 68 3.09 -4.57 7.83
N ILE A 69 3.56 -5.36 8.80
CA ILE A 69 4.99 -5.59 9.04
C ILE A 69 5.62 -6.22 7.79
N THR A 70 4.97 -7.22 7.20
CA THR A 70 5.41 -7.84 5.94
C THR A 70 5.55 -6.80 4.83
N THR A 71 4.61 -5.84 4.71
CA THR A 71 4.68 -4.75 3.73
C THR A 71 5.92 -3.90 3.92
N VAL A 72 6.16 -3.45 5.16
CA VAL A 72 7.33 -2.61 5.49
C VAL A 72 8.64 -3.35 5.19
N VAL A 73 8.76 -4.60 5.65
CA VAL A 73 9.96 -5.43 5.44
C VAL A 73 10.16 -5.72 3.95
N TYR A 74 9.10 -6.08 3.22
CA TYR A 74 9.16 -6.36 1.79
C TYR A 74 9.67 -5.16 1.00
N VAL A 75 9.08 -3.98 1.22
CA VAL A 75 9.52 -2.73 0.57
C VAL A 75 10.95 -2.39 0.94
N ALA A 76 11.32 -2.48 2.22
CA ALA A 76 12.66 -2.18 2.69
C ALA A 76 13.75 -3.04 2.03
N LYS A 77 13.43 -4.29 1.70
CA LYS A 77 14.37 -5.23 1.06
C LYS A 77 14.41 -5.13 -0.46
N GLN A 78 13.30 -4.77 -1.10
CA GLN A 78 13.16 -4.83 -2.56
C GLN A 78 13.41 -3.50 -3.28
N THR A 79 13.55 -2.40 -2.53
CA THR A 79 13.74 -1.07 -3.11
C THR A 79 14.97 -0.37 -2.54
N GLY A 80 15.50 0.58 -3.30
CA GLY A 80 16.64 1.41 -2.90
C GLY A 80 16.38 2.91 -3.11
N GLY A 81 17.25 3.74 -2.54
CA GLY A 81 17.29 5.19 -2.80
C GLY A 81 15.97 5.93 -2.52
N VAL A 82 15.62 6.84 -3.42
CA VAL A 82 14.45 7.73 -3.31
C VAL A 82 13.11 6.98 -3.43
N VAL A 83 13.08 5.90 -4.23
CA VAL A 83 11.91 5.04 -4.41
C VAL A 83 11.58 4.31 -3.10
N ARG A 84 12.60 3.83 -2.38
CA ARG A 84 12.41 3.18 -1.07
C ARG A 84 11.74 4.10 -0.07
N ARG A 85 12.19 5.35 0.04
CA ARG A 85 11.61 6.31 0.98
C ARG A 85 10.13 6.56 0.68
N ALA A 86 9.80 6.75 -0.60
CA ALA A 86 8.41 6.94 -1.02
C ALA A 86 7.54 5.72 -0.69
N HIS A 87 7.96 4.51 -1.08
CA HIS A 87 7.19 3.30 -0.81
C HIS A 87 7.10 2.94 0.67
N LEU A 88 8.13 3.21 1.48
CA LEU A 88 8.07 2.96 2.93
C LEU A 88 7.04 3.83 3.65
N ILE A 89 6.67 4.98 3.07
CA ILE A 89 5.62 5.85 3.60
C ILE A 89 4.27 5.42 3.02
N VAL A 90 4.16 5.33 1.70
CA VAL A 90 2.86 5.20 1.03
C VAL A 90 2.34 3.76 1.03
N SER A 91 3.19 2.75 0.81
CA SER A 91 2.73 1.36 0.69
C SER A 91 2.12 0.77 1.97
N PRO A 92 2.64 1.04 3.18
CA PRO A 92 1.98 0.62 4.42
C PRO A 92 0.61 1.26 4.62
N VAL A 93 0.47 2.55 4.32
CA VAL A 93 -0.81 3.27 4.39
C VAL A 93 -1.80 2.72 3.35
N ALA A 94 -1.31 2.46 2.13
CA ALA A 94 -2.09 1.82 1.08
C ALA A 94 -2.57 0.42 1.50
N PHE A 95 -1.70 -0.40 2.09
CA PHE A 95 -2.12 -1.69 2.63
C PHE A 95 -3.25 -1.56 3.67
N LEU A 96 -3.17 -0.60 4.60
CA LEU A 96 -4.22 -0.38 5.59
C LEU A 96 -5.53 0.10 4.95
N ALA A 97 -5.45 1.00 3.97
CA ALA A 97 -6.62 1.51 3.25
C ALA A 97 -7.42 0.40 2.55
N TRP A 98 -6.74 -0.66 2.10
CA TRP A 98 -7.38 -1.82 1.47
C TRP A 98 -7.78 -2.92 2.46
N SER A 99 -6.90 -3.28 3.39
CA SER A 99 -7.16 -4.35 4.35
C SER A 99 -8.28 -4.01 5.33
N TYR A 100 -8.45 -2.73 5.71
CA TYR A 100 -9.49 -2.31 6.64
C TYR A 100 -10.93 -2.54 6.13
N PRO A 101 -11.34 -2.09 4.93
CA PRO A 101 -12.67 -2.41 4.40
C PRO A 101 -12.86 -3.90 4.09
N ILE A 102 -11.82 -4.61 3.64
CA ILE A 102 -11.88 -6.07 3.46
C ILE A 102 -12.20 -6.76 4.79
N SER A 103 -11.62 -6.27 5.89
CA SER A 103 -11.81 -6.79 7.25
C SER A 103 -13.19 -6.50 7.87
N SER A 104 -14.02 -5.68 7.22
CA SER A 104 -15.26 -5.14 7.80
C SER A 104 -16.16 -6.21 8.44
N ALA A 105 -16.30 -7.37 7.78
CA ALA A 105 -17.13 -8.48 8.27
C ALA A 105 -16.68 -9.05 9.63
N LEU A 106 -15.38 -9.01 9.95
CA LEU A 106 -14.84 -9.54 11.21
C LEU A 106 -14.49 -8.46 12.24
N LEU A 107 -14.41 -7.20 11.82
CA LEU A 107 -14.15 -6.06 12.72
C LEU A 107 -15.39 -5.66 13.53
N GLY A 108 -16.59 -5.89 13.01
CA GLY A 108 -17.85 -5.55 13.70
C GLY A 108 -17.92 -4.06 14.03
N GLU A 109 -18.12 -3.73 15.31
CA GLU A 109 -18.23 -2.35 15.81
C GLU A 109 -16.97 -1.50 15.62
N LEU A 110 -15.80 -2.11 15.43
CA LEU A 110 -14.55 -1.39 15.15
C LEU A 110 -14.47 -0.88 13.71
N PHE A 111 -15.38 -1.31 12.83
CA PHE A 111 -15.44 -0.84 11.47
C PHE A 111 -16.23 0.46 11.36
N LEU A 112 -15.57 1.51 10.89
CA LEU A 112 -16.14 2.82 10.62
C LEU A 112 -15.97 3.13 9.13
N GLY A 113 -17.08 3.13 8.38
CA GLY A 113 -17.04 3.38 6.93
C GLY A 113 -16.37 4.71 6.56
N ALA A 114 -16.54 5.75 7.38
CA ALA A 114 -15.88 7.04 7.20
C ALA A 114 -14.34 6.94 7.30
N VAL A 115 -13.82 6.08 8.18
CA VAL A 115 -12.38 5.82 8.29
C VAL A 115 -11.87 5.11 7.04
N ALA A 116 -12.62 4.14 6.50
CA ALA A 116 -12.24 3.47 5.26
C ALA A 116 -12.14 4.46 4.08
N LEU A 117 -13.13 5.36 3.92
CA LEU A 117 -13.09 6.41 2.90
C LEU A 117 -11.95 7.40 3.13
N GLY A 118 -11.72 7.81 4.38
CA GLY A 118 -10.61 8.69 4.76
C GLY A 118 -9.25 8.09 4.40
N LEU A 119 -9.04 6.80 4.67
CA LEU A 119 -7.80 6.12 4.31
C LEU A 119 -7.58 6.07 2.79
N GLN A 120 -8.63 5.85 1.99
CA GLN A 120 -8.54 5.89 0.53
C GLN A 120 -8.16 7.29 0.03
N ALA A 121 -8.79 8.33 0.57
CA ALA A 121 -8.46 9.72 0.25
C ALA A 121 -7.01 10.07 0.62
N ILE A 122 -6.53 9.60 1.78
CA ILE A 122 -5.14 9.77 2.22
C ILE A 122 -4.18 9.12 1.23
N VAL A 123 -4.43 7.89 0.77
CA VAL A 123 -3.56 7.21 -0.20
C VAL A 123 -3.47 7.98 -1.51
N ILE A 124 -4.60 8.50 -1.99
CA ILE A 124 -4.64 9.34 -3.20
C ILE A 124 -3.85 10.64 -2.97
N ALA A 125 -4.04 11.31 -1.84
CA ALA A 125 -3.30 12.53 -1.52
C ALA A 125 -1.78 12.26 -1.43
N LEU A 126 -1.38 11.17 -0.77
CA LEU A 126 0.02 10.77 -0.66
C LEU A 126 0.62 10.42 -2.01
N SER A 127 -0.12 9.81 -2.94
CA SER A 127 0.39 9.50 -4.28
C SER A 127 0.61 10.75 -5.14
N ILE A 128 -0.10 11.83 -4.85
CA ILE A 128 0.08 13.14 -5.49
C ILE A 128 1.27 13.86 -4.88
N VAL A 129 1.37 13.89 -3.55
CA VAL A 129 2.38 14.66 -2.80
C VAL A 129 3.75 13.98 -2.81
N ILE A 130 3.80 12.67 -2.61
CA ILE A 130 5.05 11.92 -2.50
C ILE A 130 5.45 11.40 -3.88
N VAL A 131 6.27 12.21 -4.55
CA VAL A 131 6.86 11.88 -5.85
C VAL A 131 8.35 11.65 -5.66
N PRO A 132 8.87 10.42 -5.93
CA PRO A 132 10.30 10.18 -5.86
C PRO A 132 11.02 10.98 -6.95
N ARG A 133 11.94 11.85 -6.55
CA ARG A 133 12.77 12.66 -7.46
C ARG A 133 14.23 12.26 -7.29
N GLU A 134 14.91 11.95 -8.39
CA GLU A 134 16.36 11.77 -8.34
C GLU A 134 17.04 13.14 -8.16
N PRO A 135 18.09 13.24 -7.31
CA PRO A 135 18.85 14.49 -7.19
C PRO A 135 19.51 14.82 -8.53
N GLU A 136 19.51 16.11 -8.87
CA GLU A 136 20.26 16.62 -10.03
C GLU A 136 21.72 16.22 -9.87
N ARG A 137 22.25 15.41 -10.79
CA ARG A 137 23.69 15.17 -10.84
C ARG A 137 24.31 16.47 -11.35
N SER A 138 24.85 17.28 -10.45
CA SER A 138 25.77 18.35 -10.81
C SER A 138 26.98 17.70 -11.49
N VAL A 139 27.06 17.86 -12.82
CA VAL A 139 28.23 17.47 -13.63
C VAL A 139 29.34 18.47 -13.40
#